data_AF-A0A4Y3NPT4-F1
#
_entry.id   AF-A0A4Y3NPT4-F1
#
_cell.length_a   1.000
_cell.length_b   1.000
_cell.length_c   1.000
_cell.angle_alpha   90.00
_cell.angle_beta   90.00
_cell.angle_gamma   90.00
#
_symmetry.space_group_name_H-M   'P 1'
#
loop_
_entity.id
_entity.type
_entity.pdbx_description
1 polymer ?
#
loop_
_entity_poly.entity_id
_entity_poly.type
_entity_poly.pdbx_seq_one_letter_code
_entity_poly.pdbx_strand_id
1 'polypeptide(L)'
;MGDESLEETASTPGRGGSKRTAIIVVVLVAALVAVGIGTWFALSRPAGTGRTDVVRLDKHRVMVDNSMNLYDPLVKQFTGRYSNAISEKAGQPEEEKVLSLDRERIVRESQANRARLEHMAESPALQDQKLAESFNRFKDQYGAVIAYNDQLLVNTANIYRSVGGPCASLHSSLNVASESYAQDYVKNADECLAALGTAKDGADAETTTLLTEVESVIRGQRDKQQEVLNSKEPLERLSKSTLAAVALLDINEAFGKAQTNYETATKDKYTKIIESANSSNTEFEGVLKTSLEQFDAASGEGK
;
A
#
# COMPACT_ATOMS: atom_id res chain seq x y z
N MET A 1 26.13 22.74 99.71
CA MET A 1 26.20 24.22 99.69
C MET A 1 27.62 24.60 99.36
N GLY A 2 27.80 25.33 98.26
CA GLY A 2 29.07 25.67 97.65
C GLY A 2 28.90 25.69 96.13
N ASP A 3 28.24 26.76 95.64
CA ASP A 3 28.11 27.10 94.21
C ASP A 3 29.48 27.37 93.59
N GLU A 4 29.66 26.99 92.32
CA GLU A 4 30.05 27.93 91.25
C GLU A 4 29.99 27.24 89.88
N SER A 5 29.16 27.80 89.01
CA SER A 5 29.03 27.53 87.58
C SER A 5 30.03 28.39 86.80
N LEU A 6 30.74 27.82 85.82
CA LEU A 6 31.31 28.52 84.64
C LEU A 6 31.40 27.47 83.50
N GLU A 7 30.47 27.51 82.54
CA GLU A 7 30.54 28.24 81.26
C GLU A 7 31.10 27.38 80.11
N GLU A 8 30.19 27.10 79.19
CA GLU A 8 30.43 26.71 77.81
C GLU A 8 31.31 27.77 77.11
N THR A 9 32.45 27.37 76.54
CA THR A 9 33.06 28.12 75.44
C THR A 9 33.53 27.18 74.35
N ALA A 10 32.84 27.31 73.21
CA ALA A 10 33.22 26.77 71.92
C ALA A 10 34.71 27.04 71.61
N SER A 11 35.45 25.99 71.28
CA SER A 11 36.79 26.11 70.70
C SER A 11 36.76 25.60 69.26
N THR A 12 36.75 26.57 68.36
CA THR A 12 36.90 26.50 66.90
C THR A 12 37.96 25.48 66.46
N PRO A 13 37.73 24.64 65.42
CA PRO A 13 38.77 23.79 64.89
C PRO A 13 39.80 24.62 64.12
N GLY A 14 41.05 24.55 64.57
CA GLY A 14 42.22 25.21 63.98
C GLY A 14 42.45 24.80 62.53
N ARG A 15 42.56 25.82 61.69
CA ARG A 15 42.78 25.77 60.24
C ARG A 15 44.26 25.49 59.94
N GLY A 16 44.61 24.22 59.78
CA GLY A 16 45.90 23.76 59.26
C GLY A 16 45.74 23.07 57.89
N GLY A 17 45.71 23.86 56.82
CA GLY A 17 45.47 23.37 55.46
C GLY A 17 46.64 22.55 54.89
N SER A 18 46.61 21.23 55.06
CA SER A 18 47.43 20.31 54.26
C SER A 18 46.79 20.13 52.88
N LYS A 19 47.32 20.83 51.88
CA LYS A 19 46.93 20.66 50.46
C LYS A 19 47.00 19.21 49.99
N ARG A 20 47.82 18.35 50.64
CA ARG A 20 47.94 16.93 50.31
C ARG A 20 46.73 16.11 50.73
N THR A 21 46.11 16.40 51.87
CA THR A 21 44.96 15.63 52.37
C THR A 21 43.70 15.93 51.56
N ALA A 22 43.53 17.19 51.14
CA ALA A 22 42.44 17.58 50.23
C ALA A 22 42.57 16.91 48.85
N ILE A 23 43.77 16.81 48.30
CA ILE A 23 44.01 16.15 47.00
C ILE A 23 43.71 14.65 47.10
N ILE A 24 44.14 13.97 48.17
CA ILE A 24 43.89 12.53 48.35
C ILE A 24 42.38 12.24 48.45
N VAL A 25 41.63 13.06 49.19
CA VAL A 25 40.17 12.92 49.29
C VAL A 25 39.49 13.20 47.95
N VAL A 26 39.91 14.22 47.21
CA VAL A 26 39.35 14.51 45.87
C VAL A 26 39.65 13.38 44.88
N VAL A 27 40.85 12.78 44.92
CA VAL A 27 41.21 11.65 44.05
C VAL A 27 40.42 10.39 44.42
N LEU A 28 40.22 10.12 45.71
CA LEU A 28 39.40 8.98 46.15
C LEU A 28 37.92 9.14 45.81
N VAL A 29 37.38 10.36 45.97
CA VAL A 29 36.00 10.67 45.58
C VAL A 29 35.85 10.61 44.05
N ALA A 30 36.80 11.13 43.28
CA ALA A 30 36.79 11.00 41.83
C ALA A 30 36.91 9.55 41.35
N ALA A 31 37.71 8.72 42.02
CA ALA A 31 37.82 7.30 41.73
C ALA A 31 36.53 6.53 42.06
N LEU A 32 35.90 6.83 43.21
CA LEU A 32 34.61 6.24 43.59
C LEU A 32 33.47 6.69 42.68
N VAL A 33 33.49 7.94 42.22
CA VAL A 33 32.52 8.47 41.25
C VAL A 33 32.76 7.87 39.86
N ALA A 34 34.02 7.69 39.44
CA ALA A 34 34.33 7.03 38.16
C ALA A 34 33.93 5.55 38.15
N VAL A 35 34.17 4.83 39.25
CA VAL A 35 33.75 3.43 39.40
C VAL A 35 32.22 3.33 39.53
N GLY A 36 31.58 4.26 40.25
CA GLY A 36 30.12 4.34 40.37
C GLY A 36 29.42 4.68 39.06
N ILE A 37 29.96 5.61 38.27
CA ILE A 37 29.44 5.96 36.94
C ILE A 37 29.73 4.84 35.93
N GLY A 38 30.91 4.21 36.00
CA GLY A 38 31.26 3.09 35.12
C GLY A 38 30.40 1.84 35.35
N THR A 39 30.10 1.52 36.62
CA THR A 39 29.18 0.43 36.97
C THR A 39 27.73 0.77 36.65
N TRP A 40 27.30 2.03 36.79
CA TRP A 40 25.99 2.48 36.34
C TRP A 40 25.85 2.36 34.81
N PHE A 41 26.84 2.81 34.01
CA PHE A 41 26.82 2.65 32.55
C PHE A 41 26.86 1.19 32.09
N ALA A 42 27.52 0.30 32.84
CA ALA A 42 27.53 -1.13 32.54
C ALA A 42 26.22 -1.85 32.92
N LEU A 43 25.54 -1.42 34.00
CA LEU A 43 24.29 -2.02 34.51
C LEU A 43 23.02 -1.38 33.92
N SER A 44 23.09 -0.16 33.40
CA SER A 44 21.97 0.55 32.75
C SER A 44 22.03 0.55 31.23
N ARG A 45 23.00 -0.15 30.63
CA ARG A 45 22.90 -0.53 29.22
C ARG A 45 21.68 -1.46 29.10
N PRO A 46 20.67 -1.11 28.30
CA PRO A 46 19.67 -2.08 27.87
C PRO A 46 20.42 -3.30 27.36
N ALA A 47 19.91 -4.52 27.60
CA ALA A 47 20.41 -5.69 26.90
C ALA A 47 20.43 -5.33 25.41
N GLY A 48 21.64 -5.12 24.88
CA GLY A 48 21.81 -4.56 23.54
C GLY A 48 21.14 -5.48 22.54
N THR A 49 20.77 -4.92 21.39
CA THR A 49 20.31 -5.69 20.24
C THR A 49 21.16 -6.94 20.06
N GLY A 50 20.53 -8.11 20.18
CA GLY A 50 21.22 -9.38 20.11
C GLY A 50 21.26 -9.91 18.68
N ARG A 51 22.27 -10.73 18.37
CA ARG A 51 22.33 -11.51 17.13
C ARG A 51 21.01 -12.24 16.83
N THR A 52 20.36 -12.77 17.87
CA THR A 52 19.07 -13.47 17.76
C THR A 52 17.93 -12.58 17.28
N ASP A 53 17.94 -11.29 17.61
CA ASP A 53 16.90 -10.34 17.20
C ASP A 53 17.04 -10.02 15.71
N VAL A 54 18.29 -9.85 15.24
CA VAL A 54 18.59 -9.64 13.80
C VAL A 54 18.23 -10.88 12.98
N VAL A 55 18.58 -12.08 13.44
CA VAL A 55 18.17 -13.34 12.78
C VAL A 55 16.64 -13.48 12.73
N ARG A 56 15.94 -13.11 13.81
CA ARG A 56 14.48 -13.16 13.83
C ARG A 56 13.91 -12.17 12.82
N LEU A 57 14.41 -10.94 12.77
CA LEU A 57 13.97 -9.93 11.82
C LEU A 57 14.17 -10.38 10.36
N ASP A 58 15.32 -10.97 10.03
CA ASP A 58 15.57 -11.53 8.70
C ASP A 58 14.63 -12.69 8.35
N LYS A 59 14.35 -13.59 9.30
CA LYS A 59 13.34 -14.65 9.09
C LYS A 59 11.96 -14.07 8.78
N HIS A 60 11.55 -13.02 9.49
CA HIS A 60 10.26 -12.36 9.23
C HIS A 60 10.25 -11.68 7.86
N ARG A 61 11.34 -11.02 7.45
CA ARG A 61 11.51 -10.47 6.10
C ARG A 61 11.28 -11.54 5.03
N VAL A 62 11.93 -12.69 5.14
CA VAL A 62 11.76 -13.82 4.19
C VAL A 62 10.32 -14.34 4.17
N MET A 63 9.63 -14.40 5.31
CA MET A 63 8.22 -14.80 5.35
C MET A 63 7.32 -13.80 4.61
N VAL A 64 7.54 -12.50 4.83
CA VAL A 64 6.79 -11.44 4.12
C VAL A 64 7.06 -11.53 2.62
N ASP A 65 8.32 -11.64 2.21
CA ASP A 65 8.71 -11.75 0.80
C ASP A 65 8.07 -12.96 0.10
N ASN A 66 8.14 -14.14 0.71
CA ASN A 66 7.50 -15.35 0.18
C ASN A 66 5.98 -15.21 0.08
N SER A 67 5.35 -14.56 1.06
CA SER A 67 3.90 -14.34 1.03
C SER A 67 3.48 -13.38 -0.08
N MET A 68 4.34 -12.42 -0.47
CA MET A 68 4.05 -11.47 -1.55
C MET A 68 3.98 -12.15 -2.90
N ASN A 69 4.76 -13.21 -3.12
CA ASN A 69 4.70 -14.02 -4.34
C ASN A 69 3.34 -14.72 -4.54
N LEU A 70 2.48 -14.76 -3.53
CA LEU A 70 1.15 -15.35 -3.63
C LEU A 70 0.07 -14.38 -4.16
N TYR A 71 0.30 -13.06 -4.15
CA TYR A 71 -0.74 -12.11 -4.55
C TYR A 71 -1.05 -12.17 -6.05
N ASP A 72 -0.03 -12.16 -6.90
CA ASP A 72 -0.23 -12.15 -8.36
C ASP A 72 -1.10 -13.34 -8.84
N PRO A 73 -0.83 -14.60 -8.42
CA PRO A 73 -1.73 -15.72 -8.72
C PRO A 73 -3.16 -15.55 -8.19
N LEU A 74 -3.31 -15.06 -6.95
CA LEU A 74 -4.63 -14.90 -6.33
C LEU A 74 -5.46 -13.82 -7.05
N VAL A 75 -4.84 -12.69 -7.38
CA VAL A 75 -5.49 -11.60 -8.11
C VAL A 75 -5.85 -12.03 -9.53
N LYS A 76 -4.95 -12.73 -10.24
CA LYS A 76 -5.27 -13.30 -11.57
C LYS A 76 -6.46 -14.25 -11.53
N GLN A 77 -6.54 -15.10 -10.50
CA GLN A 77 -7.66 -16.01 -10.30
C GLN A 77 -8.96 -15.25 -10.05
N PHE A 78 -8.93 -14.23 -9.19
CA PHE A 78 -10.09 -13.36 -8.94
C PHE A 78 -10.56 -12.67 -10.22
N THR A 79 -9.67 -12.00 -10.95
CA THR A 79 -10.01 -11.27 -12.17
C THR A 79 -10.63 -12.17 -13.22
N GLY A 80 -10.05 -13.36 -13.46
CA GLY A 80 -10.59 -14.32 -14.43
C GLY A 80 -11.98 -14.83 -14.05
N ARG A 81 -12.18 -15.23 -12.79
CA ARG A 81 -13.48 -15.74 -12.31
C ARG A 81 -14.55 -14.66 -12.30
N TYR A 82 -14.19 -13.45 -11.90
CA TYR A 82 -15.12 -12.34 -11.83
C TYR A 82 -15.56 -11.88 -13.22
N SER A 83 -14.61 -11.79 -14.17
CA SER A 83 -14.89 -11.52 -15.58
C SER A 83 -15.87 -12.55 -16.16
N ASN A 84 -15.67 -13.83 -15.87
CA ASN A 84 -16.55 -14.90 -16.37
C ASN A 84 -17.96 -14.80 -15.77
N ALA A 85 -18.08 -14.59 -14.45
CA ALA A 85 -19.38 -14.46 -13.80
C ALA A 85 -20.23 -13.33 -14.40
N ILE A 86 -19.60 -12.18 -14.68
CA ILE A 86 -20.25 -11.03 -15.30
C ILE A 86 -20.60 -11.31 -16.78
N SER A 87 -19.67 -11.91 -17.53
CA SER A 87 -19.87 -12.20 -18.96
C SER A 87 -20.96 -13.23 -19.22
N GLU A 88 -21.09 -14.24 -18.35
CA GLU A 88 -22.09 -15.29 -18.46
C GLU A 88 -23.48 -14.87 -17.95
N LYS A 89 -23.62 -13.64 -17.43
CA LYS A 89 -24.84 -13.17 -16.75
C LYS A 89 -25.29 -14.16 -15.68
N ALA A 90 -24.35 -14.70 -14.91
CA ALA A 90 -24.58 -15.75 -13.92
C ALA A 90 -25.59 -15.35 -12.82
N GLY A 91 -25.95 -14.07 -12.75
CA GLY A 91 -26.91 -13.48 -11.82
C GLY A 91 -26.19 -12.97 -10.57
N GLN A 92 -26.80 -11.96 -9.92
CA GLN A 92 -26.25 -11.29 -8.74
C GLN A 92 -25.71 -12.24 -7.65
N PRO A 93 -26.35 -13.40 -7.34
CA PRO A 93 -25.84 -14.30 -6.31
C PRO A 93 -24.48 -14.94 -6.62
N GLU A 94 -24.20 -15.31 -7.87
CA GLU A 94 -22.91 -15.93 -8.24
C GLU A 94 -21.82 -14.85 -8.38
N GLU A 95 -22.18 -13.66 -8.88
CA GLU A 95 -21.31 -12.48 -8.89
C GLU A 95 -20.87 -12.09 -7.47
N GLU A 96 -21.81 -11.98 -6.53
CA GLU A 96 -21.52 -11.69 -5.11
C GLU A 96 -20.73 -12.81 -4.43
N LYS A 97 -20.94 -14.07 -4.81
CA LYS A 97 -20.19 -15.21 -4.27
C LYS A 97 -18.72 -15.18 -4.70
N VAL A 98 -18.42 -14.86 -5.97
CA VAL A 98 -17.03 -14.67 -6.43
C VAL A 98 -16.42 -13.43 -5.74
N LEU A 99 -17.18 -12.34 -5.65
CA LEU A 99 -16.77 -11.11 -4.96
C LEU A 99 -16.58 -11.25 -3.46
N SER A 100 -17.25 -12.19 -2.80
CA SER A 100 -17.09 -12.40 -1.35
C SER A 100 -15.96 -13.38 -1.11
N LEU A 101 -16.00 -14.58 -1.69
CA LEU A 101 -15.04 -15.63 -1.36
C LEU A 101 -13.61 -15.32 -1.83
N ASP A 102 -13.44 -14.94 -3.10
CA ASP A 102 -12.10 -14.77 -3.68
C ASP A 102 -11.51 -13.41 -3.25
N ARG A 103 -12.33 -12.36 -3.15
CA ARG A 103 -11.90 -11.06 -2.58
C ARG A 103 -11.51 -11.19 -1.12
N GLU A 104 -12.33 -11.83 -0.28
CA GLU A 104 -12.02 -11.97 1.15
C GLU A 104 -10.72 -12.73 1.37
N ARG A 105 -10.41 -13.73 0.53
CA ARG A 105 -9.13 -14.44 0.62
C ARG A 105 -7.96 -13.48 0.43
N ILE A 106 -8.02 -12.62 -0.57
CA ILE A 106 -6.96 -11.65 -0.86
C ILE A 106 -6.88 -10.58 0.23
N VAL A 107 -8.03 -10.09 0.71
CA VAL A 107 -8.11 -9.12 1.81
C VAL A 107 -7.56 -9.69 3.12
N ARG A 108 -7.82 -10.97 3.43
CA ARG A 108 -7.25 -11.63 4.61
C ARG A 108 -5.74 -11.74 4.51
N GLU A 109 -5.19 -12.11 3.35
CA GLU A 109 -3.74 -12.14 3.15
C GLU A 109 -3.13 -10.73 3.26
N SER A 110 -3.78 -9.73 2.65
CA SER A 110 -3.45 -8.30 2.77
C SER A 110 -3.33 -7.85 4.22
N GLN A 111 -4.34 -8.15 5.04
CA GLN A 111 -4.33 -7.84 6.47
C GLN A 111 -3.25 -8.61 7.23
N ALA A 112 -3.08 -9.90 6.96
CA ALA A 112 -2.05 -10.71 7.60
C ALA A 112 -0.64 -10.17 7.31
N ASN A 113 -0.39 -9.72 6.08
CA ASN A 113 0.90 -9.15 5.71
C ASN A 113 1.15 -7.75 6.29
N ARG A 114 0.12 -6.89 6.34
CA ARG A 114 0.23 -5.64 7.10
C ARG A 114 0.55 -5.90 8.56
N ALA A 115 -0.13 -6.85 9.19
CA ALA A 115 0.14 -7.23 10.59
C ALA A 115 1.56 -7.77 10.78
N ARG A 116 2.09 -8.56 9.83
CA ARG A 116 3.49 -9.03 9.86
C ARG A 116 4.48 -7.87 9.77
N LEU A 117 4.24 -6.91 8.87
CA LEU A 117 5.07 -5.70 8.74
C LEU A 117 5.03 -4.85 10.02
N GLU A 118 3.85 -4.67 10.63
CA GLU A 118 3.75 -3.95 11.91
C GLU A 118 4.47 -4.69 13.03
N HIS A 119 4.31 -6.01 13.12
CA HIS A 119 5.01 -6.80 14.14
C HIS A 119 6.54 -6.78 13.95
N MET A 120 7.04 -6.72 12.70
CA MET A 120 8.47 -6.50 12.45
C MET A 120 8.95 -5.16 13.00
N ALA A 121 8.10 -4.12 12.99
CA ALA A 121 8.42 -2.79 13.53
C ALA A 121 8.63 -2.80 15.06
N GLU A 122 8.14 -3.83 15.75
CA GLU A 122 8.34 -4.04 17.19
C GLU A 122 9.67 -4.75 17.51
N SER A 123 10.43 -5.16 16.49
CA SER A 123 11.66 -5.92 16.68
C SER A 123 12.73 -5.09 17.41
N PRO A 124 13.34 -5.62 18.49
CA PRO A 124 14.45 -4.95 19.17
C PRO A 124 15.60 -4.61 18.22
N ALA A 125 15.83 -5.41 17.17
CA ALA A 125 16.84 -5.19 16.14
C ALA A 125 16.78 -3.78 15.50
N LEU A 126 15.62 -3.14 15.51
CA LEU A 126 15.40 -1.79 14.96
C LEU A 126 15.84 -0.66 15.90
N GLN A 127 16.44 -0.97 17.07
CA GLN A 127 17.17 0.03 17.84
C GLN A 127 18.46 0.47 17.13
N ASP A 128 19.00 -0.36 16.24
CA ASP A 128 20.05 0.04 15.31
C ASP A 128 19.46 0.93 14.20
N GLN A 129 19.98 2.15 14.08
CA GLN A 129 19.45 3.15 13.16
C GLN A 129 19.52 2.70 11.70
N LYS A 130 20.59 2.01 11.29
CA LYS A 130 20.76 1.57 9.90
C LYS A 130 19.76 0.47 9.56
N LEU A 131 19.51 -0.46 10.50
CA LEU A 131 18.46 -1.46 10.37
C LEU A 131 17.07 -0.82 10.34
N ALA A 132 16.79 0.16 11.21
CA ALA A 132 15.52 0.88 11.25
C ALA A 132 15.21 1.61 9.93
N GLU A 133 16.17 2.38 9.40
CA GLU A 133 16.01 3.13 8.16
C GLU A 133 15.76 2.20 6.96
N SER A 134 16.53 1.12 6.86
CA SER A 134 16.37 0.15 5.78
C SER A 134 15.06 -0.64 5.90
N PHE A 135 14.68 -1.02 7.12
CA PHE A 135 13.38 -1.65 7.40
C PHE A 135 12.21 -0.74 7.05
N ASN A 136 12.27 0.56 7.39
CA ASN A 136 11.18 1.49 7.07
C ASN A 136 10.97 1.60 5.55
N ARG A 137 12.06 1.67 4.77
CA ARG A 137 11.95 1.63 3.30
C ARG A 137 11.33 0.32 2.82
N PHE A 138 11.79 -0.82 3.33
CA PHE A 138 11.21 -2.13 3.02
C PHE A 138 9.71 -2.18 3.35
N LYS A 139 9.32 -1.73 4.55
CA LYS A 139 7.94 -1.67 5.02
C LYS A 139 7.07 -0.80 4.10
N ASP A 140 7.56 0.38 3.72
CA ASP A 140 6.83 1.30 2.84
C ASP A 140 6.63 0.71 1.44
N GLN A 141 7.67 0.14 0.83
CA GLN A 141 7.57 -0.44 -0.51
C GLN A 141 6.69 -1.69 -0.55
N TYR A 142 6.79 -2.56 0.45
CA TYR A 142 5.88 -3.73 0.56
C TYR A 142 4.46 -3.30 0.90
N GLY A 143 4.28 -2.25 1.70
CA GLY A 143 2.99 -1.62 1.95
C GLY A 143 2.34 -1.12 0.65
N ALA A 144 3.14 -0.55 -0.27
CA ALA A 144 2.67 -0.13 -1.58
C ALA A 144 2.21 -1.30 -2.46
N VAL A 145 2.91 -2.45 -2.44
CA VAL A 145 2.48 -3.68 -3.12
C VAL A 145 1.12 -4.14 -2.61
N ILE A 146 0.94 -4.17 -1.29
CA ILE A 146 -0.34 -4.58 -0.67
C ILE A 146 -1.45 -3.60 -1.07
N ALA A 147 -1.21 -2.30 -0.96
CA ALA A 147 -2.19 -1.26 -1.33
C ALA A 147 -2.58 -1.34 -2.82
N TYR A 148 -1.61 -1.58 -3.70
CA TYR A 148 -1.86 -1.78 -5.12
C TYR A 148 -2.79 -2.97 -5.39
N ASN A 149 -2.52 -4.12 -4.76
CA ASN A 149 -3.34 -5.31 -4.93
C ASN A 149 -4.77 -5.12 -4.39
N ASP A 150 -4.91 -4.46 -3.23
CA ASP A 150 -6.23 -4.13 -2.68
C ASP A 150 -7.02 -3.22 -3.64
N GLN A 151 -6.37 -2.21 -4.21
CA GLN A 151 -6.98 -1.29 -5.17
C GLN A 151 -7.35 -2.00 -6.48
N LEU A 152 -6.53 -2.96 -6.93
CA LEU A 152 -6.81 -3.74 -8.14
C LEU A 152 -8.12 -4.53 -8.02
N LEU A 153 -8.46 -5.04 -6.82
CA LEU A 153 -9.76 -5.68 -6.58
C LEU A 153 -10.93 -4.71 -6.74
N VAL A 154 -10.77 -3.48 -6.23
CA VAL A 154 -11.78 -2.41 -6.36
C VAL A 154 -11.94 -2.01 -7.82
N ASN A 155 -10.83 -1.77 -8.51
CA ASN A 155 -10.82 -1.40 -9.93
C ASN A 155 -11.47 -2.48 -10.80
N THR A 156 -11.11 -3.76 -10.61
CA THR A 156 -11.74 -4.89 -11.31
C THR A 156 -13.25 -4.92 -11.05
N ALA A 157 -13.68 -4.80 -9.78
CA ALA A 157 -15.10 -4.77 -9.46
C ALA A 157 -15.84 -3.62 -10.17
N ASN A 158 -15.25 -2.41 -10.16
CA ASN A 158 -15.82 -1.20 -10.74
C ASN A 158 -15.89 -1.26 -12.27
N ILE A 159 -14.82 -1.72 -12.94
CA ILE A 159 -14.76 -1.87 -14.39
C ILE A 159 -15.85 -2.83 -14.86
N TYR A 160 -15.93 -4.03 -14.29
CA TYR A 160 -16.89 -5.04 -14.78
C TYR A 160 -18.34 -4.74 -14.40
N ARG A 161 -18.62 -4.12 -13.23
CA ARG A 161 -19.99 -3.72 -12.86
C ARG A 161 -20.53 -2.56 -13.68
N SER A 162 -19.66 -1.69 -14.18
CA SER A 162 -20.05 -0.60 -15.07
C SER A 162 -20.10 -1.05 -16.52
N VAL A 163 -18.93 -1.41 -17.07
CA VAL A 163 -18.76 -1.75 -18.49
C VAL A 163 -19.45 -3.07 -18.84
N GLY A 164 -19.33 -4.09 -17.99
CA GLY A 164 -20.00 -5.39 -18.18
C GLY A 164 -21.47 -5.42 -17.77
N GLY A 165 -21.94 -4.40 -17.05
CA GLY A 165 -23.32 -4.27 -16.57
C GLY A 165 -24.17 -3.37 -17.48
N PRO A 166 -24.60 -2.17 -17.02
CA PRO A 166 -25.48 -1.27 -17.78
C PRO A 166 -24.97 -0.90 -19.19
N CYS A 167 -23.66 -0.93 -19.43
CA CYS A 167 -23.08 -0.64 -20.74
C CYS A 167 -23.11 -1.83 -21.71
N ALA A 168 -23.29 -3.07 -21.23
CA ALA A 168 -23.26 -4.26 -22.08
C ALA A 168 -24.40 -4.29 -23.10
N SER A 169 -25.55 -3.67 -22.80
CA SER A 169 -26.71 -3.64 -23.69
C SER A 169 -26.43 -2.85 -24.97
N LEU A 170 -25.57 -1.82 -24.90
CA LEU A 170 -25.15 -1.00 -26.03
C LEU A 170 -24.44 -1.81 -27.13
N HIS A 171 -23.80 -2.92 -26.75
CA HIS A 171 -22.97 -3.73 -27.63
C HIS A 171 -23.57 -5.09 -28.00
N SER A 172 -24.55 -5.58 -27.24
CA SER A 172 -25.02 -6.97 -27.36
C SER A 172 -26.52 -7.15 -27.64
N SER A 173 -27.37 -6.16 -27.32
CA SER A 173 -28.82 -6.36 -27.32
C SER A 173 -29.62 -5.37 -28.16
N LEU A 174 -29.01 -4.29 -28.65
CA LEU A 174 -29.73 -3.32 -29.45
C LEU A 174 -29.93 -3.83 -30.89
N ASN A 175 -31.19 -3.84 -31.33
CA ASN A 175 -31.52 -4.13 -32.71
C ASN A 175 -31.29 -2.88 -33.58
N VAL A 176 -30.15 -2.81 -34.26
CA VAL A 176 -29.76 -1.71 -35.14
C VAL A 176 -30.74 -1.51 -36.31
N ALA A 177 -31.48 -2.55 -36.69
CA ALA A 177 -32.50 -2.47 -37.73
C ALA A 177 -33.88 -2.01 -37.23
N SER A 178 -34.04 -1.78 -35.91
CA SER A 178 -35.30 -1.32 -35.32
C SER A 178 -35.53 0.17 -35.59
N GLU A 179 -36.78 0.56 -35.85
CA GLU A 179 -37.17 1.98 -35.88
C GLU A 179 -36.98 2.66 -34.51
N SER A 180 -37.02 1.89 -33.41
CA SER A 180 -36.78 2.37 -32.05
C SER A 180 -35.29 2.50 -31.69
N TYR A 181 -34.37 2.11 -32.57
CA TYR A 181 -32.95 1.95 -32.24
C TYR A 181 -32.36 3.20 -31.57
N ALA A 182 -32.60 4.39 -32.12
CA ALA A 182 -32.05 5.63 -31.57
C ALA A 182 -32.59 5.92 -30.15
N GLN A 183 -33.86 5.61 -29.89
CA GLN A 183 -34.48 5.79 -28.58
C GLN A 183 -33.93 4.78 -27.56
N ASP A 184 -33.85 3.51 -27.96
CA ASP A 184 -33.30 2.45 -27.13
C ASP A 184 -31.82 2.69 -26.82
N TYR A 185 -31.06 3.17 -27.81
CA TYR A 185 -29.65 3.53 -27.63
C TYR A 185 -29.50 4.66 -26.60
N VAL A 186 -30.21 5.78 -26.76
CA VAL A 186 -30.12 6.92 -25.83
C VAL A 186 -30.46 6.50 -24.41
N LYS A 187 -31.54 5.72 -24.22
CA LYS A 187 -31.94 5.23 -22.90
C LYS A 187 -30.85 4.38 -22.25
N ASN A 188 -30.34 3.37 -22.96
CA ASN A 188 -29.29 2.49 -22.43
C ASN A 188 -27.97 3.25 -22.20
N ALA A 189 -27.66 4.23 -23.05
CA ALA A 189 -26.47 5.05 -22.89
C ALA A 189 -26.56 5.93 -21.65
N ASP A 190 -27.72 6.53 -21.35
CA ASP A 190 -27.92 7.32 -20.14
C ASP A 190 -27.76 6.47 -18.87
N GLU A 191 -28.29 5.24 -18.85
CA GLU A 191 -28.09 4.27 -17.76
C GLU A 191 -26.60 3.89 -17.59
N CYS A 192 -25.91 3.62 -18.71
CA CYS A 192 -24.47 3.34 -18.71
C CYS A 192 -23.63 4.53 -18.22
N LEU A 193 -23.91 5.75 -18.67
CA LEU A 193 -23.17 6.96 -18.27
C LEU A 193 -23.31 7.24 -16.77
N ALA A 194 -24.50 6.99 -16.19
CA ALA A 194 -24.70 7.10 -14.74
C ALA A 194 -23.87 6.06 -13.96
N ALA A 195 -23.83 4.82 -14.44
CA ALA A 195 -23.03 3.75 -13.85
C ALA A 195 -21.52 4.03 -13.94
N LEU A 196 -21.04 4.54 -15.08
CA LEU A 196 -19.65 4.97 -15.25
C LEU A 196 -19.29 6.11 -14.30
N GLY A 197 -20.18 7.09 -14.11
CA GLY A 197 -19.98 8.17 -13.14
C GLY A 197 -19.75 7.64 -11.72
N THR A 198 -20.59 6.71 -11.28
CA THR A 198 -20.47 6.08 -9.95
C THR A 198 -19.21 5.20 -9.84
N ALA A 199 -18.84 4.48 -10.91
CA ALA A 199 -17.69 3.58 -10.90
C ALA A 199 -16.33 4.29 -10.78
N LYS A 200 -16.27 5.57 -11.13
CA LYS A 200 -15.08 6.40 -10.90
C LYS A 200 -14.87 6.73 -9.44
N ASP A 201 -15.92 6.76 -8.63
CA ASP A 201 -15.82 7.03 -7.21
C ASP A 201 -15.11 5.85 -6.51
N GLY A 202 -13.87 6.10 -6.05
CA GLY A 202 -13.02 5.08 -5.43
C GLY A 202 -12.14 4.28 -6.40
N ALA A 203 -12.14 4.61 -7.69
CA ALA A 203 -11.17 4.12 -8.66
C ALA A 203 -9.82 4.85 -8.53
N ASP A 204 -8.73 4.20 -8.91
CA ASP A 204 -7.44 4.90 -9.03
C ASP A 204 -7.36 5.76 -10.30
N ALA A 205 -6.25 6.49 -10.45
CA ALA A 205 -6.07 7.45 -11.55
C ALA A 205 -6.12 6.77 -12.93
N GLU A 206 -5.48 5.61 -13.07
CA GLU A 206 -5.45 4.84 -14.31
C GLU A 206 -6.85 4.33 -14.68
N THR A 207 -7.59 3.78 -13.70
CA THR A 207 -8.96 3.31 -13.91
C THR A 207 -9.92 4.47 -14.19
N THR A 208 -9.76 5.59 -13.49
CA THR A 208 -10.56 6.81 -13.74
C THR A 208 -10.35 7.33 -15.17
N THR A 209 -9.12 7.26 -15.67
CA THR A 209 -8.78 7.62 -17.05
C THR A 209 -9.52 6.70 -18.03
N LEU A 210 -9.42 5.37 -17.84
CA LEU A 210 -10.16 4.39 -18.66
C LEU A 210 -11.66 4.70 -18.69
N LEU A 211 -12.29 4.82 -17.51
CA LEU A 211 -13.73 5.05 -17.40
C LEU A 211 -14.15 6.40 -18.03
N THR A 212 -13.27 7.40 -18.00
CA THR A 212 -13.52 8.71 -18.62
C THR A 212 -13.40 8.66 -20.14
N GLU A 213 -12.42 7.93 -20.67
CA GLU A 213 -12.31 7.70 -22.12
C GLU A 213 -13.53 6.92 -22.63
N VAL A 214 -13.95 5.86 -21.93
CA VAL A 214 -15.17 5.10 -22.24
C VAL A 214 -16.42 5.98 -22.16
N GLU A 215 -16.58 6.79 -21.11
CA GLU A 215 -17.68 7.74 -20.97
C GLU A 215 -17.74 8.71 -22.15
N SER A 216 -16.59 9.25 -22.58
CA SER A 216 -16.54 10.21 -23.69
C SER A 216 -17.01 9.58 -25.00
N VAL A 217 -16.62 8.33 -25.28
CA VAL A 217 -17.04 7.60 -26.48
C VAL A 217 -18.55 7.37 -26.45
N ILE A 218 -19.08 6.88 -25.32
CA ILE A 218 -20.51 6.56 -25.19
C ILE A 218 -21.36 7.82 -25.24
N ARG A 219 -20.96 8.90 -24.55
CA ARG A 219 -21.63 10.20 -24.59
C ARG A 219 -21.66 10.76 -26.01
N GLY A 220 -20.53 10.74 -26.72
CA GLY A 220 -20.46 11.23 -28.10
C GLY A 220 -21.41 10.49 -29.03
N GLN A 221 -21.56 9.17 -28.86
CA GLN A 221 -22.51 8.40 -29.66
C GLN A 221 -23.97 8.61 -29.22
N ARG A 222 -24.23 8.70 -27.92
CA ARG A 222 -25.53 9.03 -27.35
C ARG A 222 -26.05 10.36 -27.89
N ASP A 223 -25.20 11.38 -27.94
CA ASP A 223 -25.56 12.71 -28.43
C ASP A 223 -25.92 12.68 -29.93
N LYS A 224 -25.17 11.94 -30.76
CA LYS A 224 -25.52 11.73 -32.17
C LYS A 224 -26.89 11.06 -32.34
N GLN A 225 -27.20 10.04 -31.53
CA GLN A 225 -28.52 9.38 -31.55
C GLN A 225 -29.63 10.33 -31.06
N GLN A 226 -29.34 11.16 -30.07
CA GLN A 226 -30.26 12.20 -29.61
C GLN A 226 -30.57 13.22 -30.72
N GLU A 227 -29.58 13.60 -31.54
CA GLU A 227 -29.82 14.48 -32.67
C GLU A 227 -30.73 13.85 -33.74
N VAL A 228 -30.67 12.53 -33.94
CA VAL A 228 -31.61 11.78 -34.81
C VAL A 228 -33.04 11.91 -34.28
N LEU A 229 -33.24 11.71 -32.97
CA LEU A 229 -34.54 11.83 -32.31
C LEU A 229 -35.09 13.27 -32.35
N ASN A 230 -34.20 14.25 -32.29
CA ASN A 230 -34.57 15.67 -32.33
C ASN A 230 -34.93 16.16 -33.75
N SER A 231 -34.59 15.41 -34.81
CA SER A 231 -34.86 15.80 -36.20
C SER A 231 -36.35 15.68 -36.56
N LYS A 232 -36.93 16.80 -36.98
CA LYS A 232 -38.33 16.89 -37.41
C LYS A 232 -38.53 16.47 -38.87
N GLU A 233 -37.53 16.74 -39.72
CA GLU A 233 -37.59 16.45 -41.16
C GLU A 233 -37.05 15.05 -41.50
N PRO A 234 -37.71 14.29 -42.41
CA PRO A 234 -37.28 12.94 -42.78
C PRO A 234 -35.86 12.85 -43.38
N LEU A 235 -35.49 13.79 -44.25
CA LEU A 235 -34.17 13.80 -44.89
C LEU A 235 -33.05 14.14 -43.89
N GLU A 236 -33.31 15.10 -43.00
CA GLU A 236 -32.38 15.45 -41.92
C GLU A 236 -32.18 14.26 -40.97
N ARG A 237 -33.27 13.57 -40.60
CA ARG A 237 -33.23 12.36 -39.78
C ARG A 237 -32.40 11.25 -40.43
N LEU A 238 -32.59 11.01 -41.73
CA LEU A 238 -31.81 10.02 -42.49
C LEU A 238 -30.32 10.37 -42.52
N SER A 239 -29.98 11.64 -42.76
CA SER A 239 -28.60 12.11 -42.78
C SER A 239 -27.92 11.91 -41.42
N LYS A 240 -28.57 12.33 -40.32
CA LYS A 240 -28.03 12.15 -38.97
C LYS A 240 -27.94 10.68 -38.57
N SER A 241 -28.93 9.87 -38.95
CA SER A 241 -28.89 8.42 -38.70
C SER A 241 -27.71 7.77 -39.40
N THR A 242 -27.40 8.17 -40.63
CA THR A 242 -26.22 7.70 -41.37
C THR A 242 -24.93 8.11 -40.67
N LEU A 243 -24.81 9.38 -40.26
CA LEU A 243 -23.62 9.86 -39.54
C LEU A 243 -23.42 9.15 -38.20
N ALA A 244 -24.50 8.92 -37.46
CA ALA A 244 -24.47 8.18 -36.21
C ALA A 244 -24.09 6.71 -36.42
N ALA A 245 -24.52 6.09 -37.53
CA ALA A 245 -24.13 4.72 -37.89
C ALA A 245 -22.65 4.62 -38.29
N VAL A 246 -22.13 5.58 -39.08
CA VAL A 246 -20.70 5.64 -39.41
C VAL A 246 -19.84 5.80 -38.16
N ALA A 247 -20.27 6.65 -37.23
CA ALA A 247 -19.56 6.85 -35.97
C ALA A 247 -19.44 5.58 -35.11
N LEU A 248 -20.37 4.62 -35.22
CA LEU A 248 -20.27 3.33 -34.53
C LEU A 248 -19.08 2.49 -35.01
N LEU A 249 -18.62 2.69 -36.25
CA LEU A 249 -17.50 1.94 -36.81
C LEU A 249 -16.19 2.29 -36.09
N ASP A 250 -16.04 3.56 -35.69
CA ASP A 250 -14.82 4.07 -35.03
C ASP A 250 -14.81 3.79 -33.51
N ILE A 251 -15.95 3.38 -32.92
CA ILE A 251 -16.07 3.13 -31.48
C ILE A 251 -15.16 1.99 -31.02
N ASN A 252 -15.03 0.94 -31.83
CA ASN A 252 -14.17 -0.21 -31.48
C ASN A 252 -12.70 0.20 -31.41
N GLU A 253 -12.25 1.09 -32.30
CA GLU A 253 -10.88 1.65 -32.25
C GLU A 253 -10.69 2.51 -31.00
N ALA A 254 -11.66 3.36 -30.67
CA ALA A 254 -11.60 4.21 -29.48
C ALA A 254 -11.55 3.39 -28.19
N PHE A 255 -12.37 2.35 -28.06
CA PHE A 255 -12.32 1.45 -26.90
C PHE A 255 -11.03 0.62 -26.87
N GLY A 256 -10.57 0.11 -28.01
CA GLY A 256 -9.31 -0.62 -28.09
C GLY A 256 -8.11 0.23 -27.67
N LYS A 257 -8.11 1.53 -28.04
CA LYS A 257 -7.12 2.50 -27.60
C LYS A 257 -7.19 2.75 -26.09
N ALA A 258 -8.39 2.97 -25.55
CA ALA A 258 -8.59 3.21 -24.12
C ALA A 258 -8.13 2.00 -23.28
N GLN A 259 -8.49 0.79 -23.71
CA GLN A 259 -8.03 -0.45 -23.11
C GLN A 259 -6.50 -0.57 -23.15
N THR A 260 -5.89 -0.34 -24.31
CA THR A 260 -4.42 -0.44 -24.48
C THR A 260 -3.68 0.55 -23.58
N ASN A 261 -4.18 1.79 -23.48
CA ASN A 261 -3.62 2.81 -22.60
C ASN A 261 -3.68 2.38 -21.13
N TYR A 262 -4.84 1.88 -20.70
CA TYR A 262 -5.05 1.38 -19.34
C TYR A 262 -4.15 0.19 -19.01
N GLU A 263 -4.09 -0.82 -19.87
CA GLU A 263 -3.27 -2.01 -19.68
C GLU A 263 -1.78 -1.66 -19.59
N THR A 264 -1.33 -0.74 -20.45
CA THR A 264 0.06 -0.24 -20.44
C THR A 264 0.36 0.50 -19.14
N ALA A 265 -0.48 1.47 -18.76
CA ALA A 265 -0.28 2.24 -17.53
C ALA A 265 -0.29 1.37 -16.26
N THR A 266 -1.22 0.41 -16.20
CA THR A 266 -1.34 -0.55 -15.09
C THR A 266 -0.11 -1.45 -15.01
N LYS A 267 0.37 -1.96 -16.15
CA LYS A 267 1.58 -2.79 -16.22
C LYS A 267 2.83 -2.02 -15.80
N ASP A 268 2.98 -0.78 -16.26
CA ASP A 268 4.12 0.07 -15.91
C ASP A 268 4.13 0.40 -14.41
N LYS A 269 2.96 0.74 -13.85
CA LYS A 269 2.79 0.99 -12.41
C LYS A 269 3.13 -0.24 -11.59
N TYR A 270 2.59 -1.41 -11.95
CA TYR A 270 2.88 -2.67 -11.27
C TYR A 270 4.37 -3.02 -11.31
N THR A 271 5.00 -2.90 -12.49
CA THR A 271 6.43 -3.20 -12.66
C THR A 271 7.28 -2.34 -11.73
N LYS A 272 7.04 -1.02 -11.70
CA LYS A 272 7.76 -0.09 -10.81
C LYS A 272 7.58 -0.43 -9.32
N ILE A 273 6.37 -0.79 -8.91
CA ILE A 273 6.06 -1.16 -7.53
C ILE A 273 6.82 -2.43 -7.12
N ILE A 274 6.81 -3.46 -7.96
CA ILE A 274 7.52 -4.72 -7.70
C ILE A 274 9.04 -4.52 -7.73
N GLU A 275 9.57 -3.77 -8.68
CA GLU A 275 11.00 -3.44 -8.74
C GLU A 275 11.46 -2.69 -7.49
N SER A 276 10.66 -1.71 -7.02
CA SER A 276 10.97 -0.94 -5.81
C SER A 276 10.92 -1.83 -4.55
N ALA A 277 9.93 -2.72 -4.46
CA ALA A 277 9.84 -3.69 -3.37
C ALA A 277 11.04 -4.64 -3.36
N ASN A 278 11.37 -5.26 -4.49
CA ASN A 278 12.51 -6.18 -4.62
C ASN A 278 13.84 -5.50 -4.32
N SER A 279 14.02 -4.26 -4.79
CA SER A 279 15.21 -3.46 -4.51
C SER A 279 15.33 -3.16 -3.01
N SER A 280 14.25 -2.72 -2.36
CA SER A 280 14.25 -2.46 -0.92
C SER A 280 14.48 -3.72 -0.07
N ASN A 281 13.97 -4.88 -0.51
CA ASN A 281 14.22 -6.18 0.14
C ASN A 281 15.69 -6.57 0.05
N THR A 282 16.30 -6.38 -1.13
CA THR A 282 17.73 -6.66 -1.34
C THR A 282 18.61 -5.74 -0.49
N GLU A 283 18.26 -4.45 -0.42
CA GLU A 283 18.96 -3.48 0.44
C GLU A 283 18.86 -3.91 1.92
N PHE A 284 17.65 -4.24 2.38
CA PHE A 284 17.43 -4.63 3.78
C PHE A 284 18.12 -5.94 4.14
N GLU A 285 18.09 -6.95 3.27
CA GLU A 285 18.87 -8.17 3.41
C GLU A 285 20.38 -7.89 3.53
N GLY A 286 20.90 -6.97 2.72
CA GLY A 286 22.30 -6.54 2.79
C GLY A 286 22.65 -5.94 4.15
N VAL A 287 21.81 -5.04 4.68
CA VAL A 287 22.03 -4.44 6.01
C VAL A 287 21.95 -5.49 7.12
N LEU A 288 20.97 -6.40 7.06
CA LEU A 288 20.83 -7.51 8.01
C LEU A 288 22.07 -8.41 8.01
N LYS A 289 22.59 -8.78 6.84
CA LYS A 289 23.81 -9.60 6.70
C LYS A 289 25.03 -8.89 7.29
N THR A 290 25.25 -7.62 6.95
CA THR A 290 26.36 -6.85 7.52
C THR A 290 26.27 -6.78 9.05
N SER A 291 25.06 -6.61 9.61
CA SER A 291 24.87 -6.62 11.07
C SER A 291 25.22 -7.98 11.69
N LEU A 292 24.81 -9.09 11.07
CA LEU A 292 25.15 -10.44 11.52
C LEU A 292 26.66 -10.72 11.47
N GLU A 293 27.34 -10.28 10.41
CA GLU A 293 28.79 -10.40 10.27
C GLU A 293 29.55 -9.64 11.37
N GLN A 294 29.05 -8.48 11.80
CA GLN A 294 29.62 -7.73 12.92
C GLN A 294 29.51 -8.49 14.25
N PHE A 295 28.39 -9.17 14.50
CA PHE A 295 28.25 -10.03 15.68
C PHE A 295 29.20 -11.23 15.62
N ASP A 296 29.32 -11.86 14.45
CA ASP A 296 30.18 -13.02 14.29
C ASP A 296 31.67 -12.63 14.47
N ALA A 297 32.09 -11.47 13.94
CA ALA A 297 33.44 -10.91 14.15
C ALA A 297 33.73 -10.58 15.62
N ALA A 298 32.79 -9.92 16.32
CA ALA A 298 32.94 -9.60 17.74
C ALA A 298 33.00 -10.85 18.65
N SER A 299 32.42 -11.97 18.22
CA SER A 299 32.51 -13.25 18.93
C SER A 299 33.81 -14.03 18.68
N GLY A 300 34.54 -13.68 17.62
CA GLY A 300 35.76 -14.36 17.18
C GLY A 300 37.07 -13.84 17.78
N GLU A 301 37.12 -12.58 18.24
CA GLU A 301 38.33 -11.96 18.83
C GLU A 301 38.66 -12.43 20.26
N GLY A 302 37.90 -13.39 20.81
CA GLY A 302 38.08 -13.93 22.16
C GLY A 302 38.65 -15.35 22.25
N LYS A 303 39.25 -15.88 21.18
CA LYS A 303 39.94 -17.19 21.19
C LYS A 303 41.44 -17.06 21.06
#